data_AF-A0AAX1WR88-F1
#
_entry.id   AF-A0AAX1WR88-F1
#
_cell.length_a   1.000
_cell.length_b   1.000
_cell.length_c   1.000
_cell.angle_alpha   90.00
_cell.angle_beta   90.00
_cell.angle_gamma   90.00
#
_symmetry.space_group_name_H-M   'P 1'
#
loop_
_entity.id
_entity.type
_entity.pdbx_description
1 polymer ?
#
loop_
_entity_poly.entity_id
_entity_poly.type
_entity_poly.pdbx_seq_one_letter_code
_entity_poly.pdbx_strand_id
1 'polypeptide(L)'
;MIRPGITAAHVAAAAEALHAEGQQPTIRGVRERLGDTGSPNTIQRHLAAWRKARPVGSPAQELPKALAAAIAAELAGATTAAREAAQAEIDQAQAEAAELAAAGEALENERDELAAQAQGLRGERDTLTGRVDALQAENERLRAALEAGREQAQAAQQAAAVAQAQVQAALERATRAETLAAQQGQELAKAQQEAAHLRGRLEAV
;
A
#
# COMPACT_ATOMS: atom_id res chain seq x y z
N MET A 1 -51.66 -28.10 62.39
CA MET A 1 -51.72 -27.56 61.00
C MET A 1 -52.52 -28.54 60.15
N ILE A 2 -53.68 -28.11 59.63
CA ILE A 2 -54.57 -28.94 58.79
C ILE A 2 -53.92 -29.04 57.42
N ARG A 3 -53.41 -30.22 57.05
CA ARG A 3 -52.94 -30.47 55.67
C ARG A 3 -54.16 -30.41 54.74
N PRO A 4 -54.17 -29.57 53.69
CA PRO A 4 -55.30 -29.54 52.76
C PRO A 4 -55.49 -30.93 52.15
N GLY A 5 -56.70 -31.48 52.28
CA GLY A 5 -57.05 -32.78 51.73
C GLY A 5 -56.93 -32.80 50.20
N ILE A 6 -56.66 -33.97 49.62
CA ILE A 6 -56.61 -34.16 48.16
C ILE A 6 -57.93 -33.69 47.53
N THR A 7 -57.84 -32.72 46.62
CA THR A 7 -58.98 -32.15 45.90
C THR A 7 -59.21 -32.89 44.58
N ALA A 8 -60.39 -32.67 43.97
CA ALA A 8 -60.70 -33.20 42.65
C ALA A 8 -59.70 -32.74 41.57
N ALA A 9 -59.21 -31.49 41.68
CA ALA A 9 -58.24 -30.93 40.74
C ALA A 9 -56.89 -31.65 40.78
N HIS A 10 -56.41 -32.03 41.97
CA HIS A 10 -55.16 -32.79 42.10
C HIS A 10 -55.27 -34.18 41.46
N VAL A 11 -56.41 -34.85 41.65
CA VAL A 11 -56.68 -36.17 41.05
C VAL A 11 -56.84 -36.07 39.54
N ALA A 12 -57.49 -35.02 39.02
CA ALA A 12 -57.64 -34.77 37.60
C ALA A 12 -56.28 -34.52 36.92
N ALA A 13 -55.46 -33.63 37.47
CA ALA A 13 -54.13 -33.32 36.93
C ALA A 13 -53.21 -34.56 36.90
N ALA A 14 -53.20 -35.36 37.97
CA ALA A 14 -52.44 -36.60 38.02
C ALA A 14 -52.98 -37.66 37.03
N ALA A 15 -54.31 -37.74 36.85
CA ALA A 15 -54.91 -38.66 35.90
C ALA A 15 -54.64 -38.26 34.44
N GLU A 16 -54.67 -36.96 34.13
CA GLU A 16 -54.32 -36.44 32.80
C GLU A 16 -52.85 -36.66 32.46
N ALA A 17 -51.94 -36.43 33.42
CA ALA A 17 -50.52 -36.70 33.23
C ALA A 17 -50.24 -38.18 32.92
N LEU A 18 -50.84 -39.11 33.68
CA LEU A 18 -50.72 -40.54 33.40
C LEU A 18 -51.28 -40.90 32.02
N HIS A 19 -52.37 -40.25 31.61
CA HIS A 19 -52.97 -40.49 30.30
C HIS A 19 -52.12 -39.93 29.13
N ALA A 20 -51.52 -38.74 29.30
CA ALA A 20 -50.61 -38.15 28.32
C ALA A 20 -49.34 -39.01 28.12
N GLU A 21 -48.92 -39.73 29.16
CA GLU A 21 -47.83 -40.72 29.12
C GLU A 21 -48.27 -42.08 28.53
N GLY A 22 -49.51 -42.20 28.03
CA GLY A 22 -50.04 -43.43 27.45
C GLY A 22 -50.41 -44.51 28.48
N GLN A 23 -50.35 -44.20 29.77
CA GLN A 23 -50.68 -45.13 30.85
C GLN A 23 -52.16 -45.01 31.25
N GLN A 24 -52.75 -46.10 31.74
CA GLN A 24 -54.10 -46.05 32.28
C GLN A 24 -54.09 -45.39 33.67
N PRO A 25 -54.88 -44.31 33.90
CA PRO A 25 -54.93 -43.67 35.21
C PRO A 25 -55.61 -44.58 36.24
N THR A 26 -54.84 -45.39 36.98
CA THR A 26 -55.33 -46.27 38.05
C THR A 26 -55.31 -45.54 39.41
N ILE A 27 -56.10 -46.01 40.38
CA ILE A 27 -56.12 -45.41 41.74
C ILE A 27 -54.71 -45.41 42.35
N ARG A 28 -53.97 -46.51 42.15
CA ARG A 28 -52.58 -46.65 42.61
C ARG A 28 -51.65 -45.68 41.91
N GLY A 29 -51.66 -45.62 40.57
CA GLY A 29 -50.79 -44.71 39.82
C GLY A 29 -51.04 -43.24 40.13
N VAL A 30 -52.31 -42.85 40.29
CA VAL A 30 -52.67 -41.50 40.71
C VAL A 30 -52.17 -41.21 42.13
N ARG A 31 -52.28 -42.18 43.04
CA ARG A 31 -51.80 -42.04 44.42
C ARG A 31 -50.28 -41.91 44.51
N GLU A 32 -49.55 -42.75 43.78
CA GLU A 32 -48.08 -42.69 43.68
C GLU A 32 -47.64 -41.32 43.14
N ARG A 33 -48.33 -40.80 42.12
CA ARG A 33 -48.02 -39.48 41.55
C ARG A 33 -48.34 -38.30 42.47
N LEU A 34 -49.30 -38.47 43.37
CA LEU A 34 -49.62 -37.53 44.44
C LEU A 34 -48.74 -37.72 45.69
N GLY A 35 -47.67 -38.52 45.61
CA GLY A 35 -46.73 -38.75 46.71
C GLY A 35 -47.30 -39.59 47.85
N ASP A 36 -48.12 -40.59 47.53
CA ASP A 36 -48.83 -41.49 48.45
C ASP A 36 -49.82 -40.82 49.43
N THR A 37 -50.14 -39.55 49.17
CA THR A 37 -51.07 -38.77 49.99
C THR A 37 -52.52 -38.92 49.54
N GLY A 38 -53.44 -38.93 50.51
CA GLY A 38 -54.87 -39.12 50.28
C GLY A 38 -55.36 -40.56 50.47
N SER A 39 -56.59 -40.70 50.97
CA SER A 39 -57.22 -42.02 51.10
C SER A 39 -57.56 -42.60 49.72
N PRO A 40 -57.32 -43.91 49.49
CA PRO A 40 -57.71 -44.59 48.26
C PRO A 40 -59.18 -44.36 47.87
N ASN A 41 -60.09 -44.27 48.85
CA ASN A 41 -61.52 -44.03 48.61
C ASN A 41 -61.79 -42.60 48.09
N THR A 42 -61.05 -41.60 48.57
CA THR A 42 -61.17 -40.22 48.10
C THR A 42 -60.66 -40.10 46.67
N ILE A 43 -59.51 -40.71 46.36
CA ILE A 43 -58.94 -40.76 45.01
C ILE A 43 -59.88 -41.51 44.07
N GLN A 44 -60.41 -42.66 44.48
CA GLN A 44 -61.38 -43.42 43.68
C GLN A 44 -62.60 -42.59 43.32
N ARG A 45 -63.20 -41.87 44.28
CA ARG A 45 -64.38 -41.03 44.04
C ARG A 45 -64.09 -39.91 43.04
N HIS A 46 -62.98 -39.20 43.21
CA HIS A 46 -62.59 -38.11 42.30
C HIS A 46 -62.15 -38.63 40.93
N LEU A 47 -61.47 -39.77 40.87
CA LEU A 47 -61.04 -40.42 39.63
C LEU A 47 -62.25 -40.96 38.85
N ALA A 48 -63.24 -41.54 39.53
CA ALA A 48 -64.50 -41.96 38.91
C ALA A 48 -65.30 -40.77 38.36
N ALA A 49 -65.36 -39.66 39.11
CA ALA A 49 -65.98 -38.42 38.65
C ALA A 49 -65.25 -37.83 37.43
N TRP A 50 -63.91 -37.80 37.44
CA TRP A 50 -63.08 -37.37 36.32
C TRP A 50 -63.31 -38.24 35.07
N ARG A 51 -63.33 -39.58 35.22
CA ARG A 51 -63.61 -40.49 34.10
C ARG A 51 -65.01 -40.29 33.51
N LYS A 52 -66.01 -40.04 34.35
CA LYS A 52 -67.40 -39.80 33.93
C LYS A 52 -67.58 -38.45 33.22
N ALA A 53 -66.84 -37.43 33.65
CA ALA A 53 -66.88 -36.08 33.06
C ALA A 53 -66.10 -35.98 31.74
N ARG A 54 -65.22 -36.94 31.46
CA ARG A 54 -64.48 -36.98 30.21
C ARG A 54 -65.41 -37.38 29.07
N PRO A 55 -65.49 -36.60 27.97
CA PRO A 55 -66.04 -37.12 26.73
C PRO A 55 -65.20 -38.33 26.34
N VAL A 56 -65.81 -39.53 26.29
CA VAL A 56 -65.18 -40.69 25.65
C VAL A 56 -64.65 -40.22 24.31
N GLY A 57 -63.32 -40.20 24.17
CA GLY A 57 -62.68 -39.69 22.97
C GLY A 57 -63.28 -40.41 21.78
N SER A 58 -63.83 -39.66 20.82
CA SER A 58 -64.15 -40.25 19.52
C SER A 58 -62.89 -40.97 19.05
N PRO A 59 -63.02 -42.18 18.46
CA PRO A 59 -61.87 -42.81 17.82
C PRO A 59 -61.22 -41.76 16.94
N ALA A 60 -59.90 -41.61 17.03
CA ALA A 60 -59.15 -40.65 16.23
C ALA A 60 -59.64 -40.81 14.79
N GLN A 61 -60.33 -39.80 14.26
CA GLN A 61 -60.78 -39.84 12.88
C GLN A 61 -59.51 -39.86 12.03
N GLU A 62 -59.15 -41.04 11.53
CA GLU A 62 -58.07 -41.18 10.59
C GLU A 62 -58.44 -40.35 9.35
N LEU A 63 -57.54 -39.45 8.94
CA LEU A 63 -57.69 -38.71 7.70
C LEU A 63 -58.00 -39.69 6.56
N PRO A 64 -59.06 -39.45 5.76
CA PRO A 64 -59.33 -40.27 4.59
C PRO A 64 -58.08 -40.40 3.72
N LYS A 65 -57.70 -41.63 3.37
CA LYS A 65 -56.43 -41.92 2.68
C LYS A 65 -56.20 -41.08 1.42
N ALA A 66 -57.27 -40.76 0.69
CA ALA A 66 -57.21 -39.89 -0.48
C ALA A 66 -56.77 -38.45 -0.14
N LEU A 67 -57.25 -37.89 0.96
CA LEU A 67 -56.86 -36.54 1.41
C LEU A 67 -55.42 -36.53 1.94
N ALA A 68 -55.02 -37.56 2.69
CA ALA A 68 -53.64 -37.71 3.13
C ALA A 68 -52.66 -37.83 1.95
N ALA A 69 -53.02 -38.58 0.90
CA ALA A 69 -52.22 -38.70 -0.32
C ALA A 69 -52.14 -37.38 -1.10
N ALA A 70 -53.26 -36.64 -1.21
CA ALA A 70 -53.28 -35.34 -1.88
C ALA A 70 -52.38 -34.32 -1.16
N ILE A 71 -52.46 -34.24 0.18
CA ILE A 71 -51.58 -33.38 0.98
C ILE A 71 -50.12 -33.79 0.82
N ALA A 72 -49.82 -35.09 0.85
CA ALA A 72 -48.46 -35.59 0.67
C ALA A 72 -47.90 -35.25 -0.74
N ALA A 73 -48.72 -35.33 -1.78
CA ALA A 73 -48.33 -34.97 -3.14
C ALA A 73 -48.06 -33.46 -3.27
N GLU A 74 -48.92 -32.61 -2.71
CA GLU A 74 -48.71 -31.15 -2.70
C GLU A 74 -47.46 -30.75 -1.90
N LEU A 75 -47.24 -31.37 -0.73
CA LEU A 75 -46.01 -31.15 0.05
C LEU A 75 -44.77 -31.61 -0.71
N ALA A 76 -44.82 -32.77 -1.37
CA ALA A 76 -43.73 -33.25 -2.20
C ALA A 76 -43.43 -32.25 -3.33
N GLY A 77 -44.46 -31.80 -4.06
CA GLY A 77 -44.32 -30.78 -5.10
C GLY A 77 -43.72 -29.47 -4.58
N ALA A 78 -44.23 -28.96 -3.46
CA ALA A 78 -43.70 -27.75 -2.82
C ALA A 78 -42.24 -27.91 -2.37
N THR A 79 -41.87 -29.07 -1.82
CA THR A 79 -40.47 -29.34 -1.43
C THR A 79 -39.53 -29.46 -2.62
N THR A 80 -39.98 -30.05 -3.73
CA THR A 80 -39.21 -30.11 -4.97
C THR A 80 -39.00 -28.72 -5.54
N ALA A 81 -40.08 -27.93 -5.67
CA ALA A 81 -39.99 -26.56 -6.17
C ALA A 81 -39.09 -25.67 -5.31
N ALA A 82 -39.19 -25.79 -3.97
CA ALA A 82 -38.31 -25.05 -3.05
C ALA A 82 -36.84 -25.47 -3.19
N ARG A 83 -36.57 -26.76 -3.41
CA ARG A 83 -35.20 -27.26 -3.64
C ARG A 83 -34.64 -26.79 -4.98
N GLU A 84 -35.44 -26.81 -6.04
CA GLU A 84 -35.03 -26.32 -7.36
C GLU A 84 -34.73 -24.82 -7.31
N ALA A 85 -35.57 -24.03 -6.65
CA ALA A 85 -35.33 -22.60 -6.44
C ALA A 85 -34.04 -22.34 -5.64
N ALA A 86 -33.85 -23.05 -4.52
CA ALA A 86 -32.62 -22.92 -3.73
C ALA A 86 -31.38 -23.35 -4.51
N GLN A 87 -31.47 -24.40 -5.33
CA GLN A 87 -30.36 -24.83 -6.18
C GLN A 87 -30.04 -23.78 -7.24
N ALA A 88 -31.05 -23.18 -7.87
CA ALA A 88 -30.85 -22.10 -8.84
C ALA A 88 -30.18 -20.88 -8.20
N GLU A 89 -30.56 -20.50 -6.98
CA GLU A 89 -29.90 -19.41 -6.22
C GLU A 89 -28.44 -19.75 -5.90
N ILE A 90 -28.14 -20.99 -5.50
CA ILE A 90 -26.77 -21.45 -5.25
C ILE A 90 -25.94 -21.39 -6.53
N ASP A 91 -26.47 -21.88 -7.64
CA ASP A 91 -25.76 -21.91 -8.93
C ASP A 91 -25.49 -20.47 -9.41
N GLN A 92 -26.46 -19.56 -9.27
CA GLN A 92 -26.28 -18.14 -9.55
C GLN A 92 -25.20 -17.51 -8.66
N ALA A 93 -25.27 -17.72 -7.35
CA ALA A 93 -24.28 -17.16 -6.42
C ALA A 93 -22.86 -17.70 -6.69
N GLN A 94 -22.73 -18.96 -7.11
CA GLN A 94 -21.45 -19.54 -7.51
C GLN A 94 -20.91 -18.91 -8.80
N ALA A 95 -21.78 -18.64 -9.78
CA ALA A 95 -21.39 -17.95 -11.01
C ALA A 95 -20.91 -16.52 -10.71
N GLU A 96 -21.67 -15.75 -9.93
CA GLU A 96 -21.30 -14.39 -9.52
C GLU A 96 -19.99 -14.37 -8.72
N ALA A 97 -19.80 -15.32 -7.81
CA ALA A 97 -18.55 -15.45 -7.05
C ALA A 97 -17.34 -15.77 -7.95
N ALA A 98 -17.53 -16.62 -8.97
CA ALA A 98 -16.49 -16.93 -9.93
C ALA A 98 -16.13 -15.73 -10.81
N GLU A 99 -17.12 -14.96 -11.27
CA GLU A 99 -16.91 -13.72 -12.02
C GLU A 99 -16.18 -12.67 -11.18
N LEU A 100 -16.58 -12.49 -9.91
CA LEU A 100 -15.92 -11.55 -9.00
C LEU A 100 -14.48 -11.97 -8.70
N ALA A 101 -14.22 -13.27 -8.53
CA ALA A 101 -12.87 -13.78 -8.35
C ALA A 101 -11.99 -13.49 -9.58
N ALA A 102 -12.49 -13.77 -10.79
CA ALA A 102 -11.77 -13.49 -12.03
C ALA A 102 -11.50 -11.98 -12.22
N ALA A 103 -12.47 -11.13 -11.90
CA ALA A 103 -12.29 -9.68 -11.93
C ALA A 103 -11.27 -9.21 -10.88
N GLY A 104 -11.29 -9.81 -9.69
CA GLY A 104 -10.32 -9.54 -8.61
C GLY A 104 -8.90 -9.87 -9.03
N GLU A 105 -8.68 -11.07 -9.59
CA GLU A 105 -7.37 -11.49 -10.11
C GLU A 105 -6.87 -10.58 -11.23
N ALA A 106 -7.75 -10.16 -12.15
CA ALA A 106 -7.40 -9.22 -13.21
C ALA A 106 -6.94 -7.86 -12.66
N LEU A 107 -7.67 -7.32 -11.68
CA LEU A 107 -7.33 -6.05 -11.03
C LEU A 107 -6.04 -6.14 -10.20
N GLU A 108 -5.79 -7.28 -9.54
CA GLU A 108 -4.54 -7.50 -8.81
C GLU A 108 -3.34 -7.54 -9.75
N ASN A 109 -3.46 -8.21 -10.90
CA ASN A 109 -2.43 -8.24 -11.93
C ASN A 109 -2.16 -6.84 -12.50
N GLU A 110 -3.21 -6.07 -12.83
CA GLU A 110 -3.07 -4.69 -13.32
C GLU A 110 -2.40 -3.78 -12.28
N ARG A 111 -2.80 -3.91 -11.01
CA ARG A 111 -2.18 -3.19 -9.89
C ARG A 111 -0.69 -3.49 -9.80
N ASP A 112 -0.31 -4.76 -9.88
CA ASP A 112 1.08 -5.18 -9.75
C ASP A 112 1.92 -4.72 -10.94
N GLU A 113 1.35 -4.74 -12.15
CA GLU A 113 1.99 -4.19 -13.34
C GLU A 113 2.20 -2.67 -13.21
N LEU A 114 1.17 -1.92 -12.81
CA LEU A 114 1.26 -0.47 -12.60
C LEU A 114 2.26 -0.13 -11.48
N ALA A 115 2.32 -0.93 -10.41
CA ALA A 115 3.29 -0.75 -9.34
C ALA A 115 4.73 -0.96 -9.83
N ALA A 116 4.97 -1.99 -10.66
CA ALA A 116 6.27 -2.23 -11.28
C ALA A 116 6.67 -1.09 -12.24
N GLN A 117 5.74 -0.60 -13.07
CA GLN A 117 5.97 0.54 -13.95
C GLN A 117 6.31 1.81 -13.14
N ALA A 118 5.57 2.08 -12.06
CA ALA A 118 5.83 3.22 -11.19
C ALA A 118 7.20 3.15 -10.51
N GLN A 119 7.64 1.96 -10.10
CA GLN A 119 8.99 1.75 -9.57
C GLN A 119 10.06 1.98 -10.65
N GLY A 120 9.85 1.48 -11.86
CA GLY A 120 10.74 1.71 -13.01
C GLY A 120 10.91 3.20 -13.31
N LEU A 121 9.81 3.92 -13.47
CA LEU A 121 9.81 5.36 -13.73
C LEU A 121 10.46 6.17 -12.60
N ARG A 122 10.28 5.76 -11.34
CA ARG A 122 10.98 6.40 -10.20
C ARG A 122 12.48 6.21 -10.29
N GLY A 123 12.95 5.01 -10.62
CA GLY A 123 14.38 4.72 -10.80
C GLY A 123 15.01 5.46 -11.98
N GLU A 124 14.29 5.57 -13.10
CA GLU A 124 14.71 6.40 -14.24
C GLU A 124 14.80 7.87 -13.85
N ARG A 125 13.80 8.39 -13.13
CA ARG A 125 13.81 9.77 -12.62
C ARG A 125 15.00 10.01 -11.69
N ASP A 126 15.28 9.10 -10.74
CA ASP A 126 16.43 9.23 -9.85
C ASP A 126 17.76 9.23 -10.62
N THR A 127 17.87 8.37 -11.63
CA THR A 127 19.05 8.32 -12.52
C THR A 127 19.24 9.62 -13.29
N LEU A 128 18.15 10.17 -13.85
CA LEU A 128 18.17 11.43 -14.60
C LEU A 128 18.50 12.61 -13.69
N THR A 129 17.92 12.67 -12.49
CA THR A 129 18.26 13.68 -11.48
C THR A 129 19.75 13.62 -11.15
N GLY A 130 20.30 12.44 -10.86
CA GLY A 130 21.74 12.29 -10.58
C GLY A 130 22.64 12.71 -11.75
N ARG A 131 22.22 12.47 -13.00
CA ARG A 131 22.93 12.96 -14.19
C ARG A 131 22.88 14.47 -14.33
N VAL A 132 21.74 15.10 -14.06
CA VAL A 132 21.59 16.55 -14.07
C VAL A 132 22.53 17.19 -13.04
N ASP A 133 22.55 16.67 -11.81
CA ASP A 133 23.42 17.18 -10.75
C ASP A 133 24.90 17.06 -11.13
N ALA A 134 25.30 15.91 -11.71
CA ALA A 134 26.67 15.70 -12.19
C ALA A 134 27.06 16.67 -13.31
N LEU A 135 26.18 16.88 -14.29
CA LEU A 135 26.41 17.82 -15.39
C LEU A 135 26.46 19.27 -14.91
N GLN A 136 25.65 19.64 -13.91
CA GLN A 136 25.70 20.97 -13.29
C GLN A 136 27.05 21.20 -12.60
N ALA A 137 27.50 20.25 -11.78
CA ALA A 137 28.80 20.33 -11.12
C ALA A 137 29.97 20.39 -12.12
N GLU A 138 29.89 19.63 -13.23
CA GLU A 138 30.87 19.71 -14.31
C GLU A 138 30.85 21.07 -15.00
N ASN A 139 29.66 21.64 -15.27
CA ASN A 139 29.53 22.95 -15.89
C ASN A 139 30.14 24.05 -15.01
N GLU A 140 29.91 24.00 -13.70
CA GLU A 140 30.52 24.93 -12.74
C GLU A 140 32.05 24.83 -12.73
N ARG A 141 32.59 23.61 -12.71
CA ARG A 141 34.04 23.37 -12.80
C ARG A 141 34.63 23.93 -14.10
N LEU A 142 33.98 23.67 -15.24
CA LEU A 142 34.43 24.17 -16.53
C LEU A 142 34.38 25.70 -16.60
N ARG A 143 33.34 26.33 -16.04
CA ARG A 143 33.26 27.80 -15.93
C ARG A 143 34.40 28.38 -15.09
N ALA A 144 34.69 27.79 -13.94
CA ALA A 144 35.79 28.22 -13.09
C ALA A 144 37.16 28.05 -13.79
N ALA A 145 37.37 26.92 -14.46
CA ALA A 145 38.60 26.68 -15.22
C ALA A 145 38.75 27.66 -16.40
N LEU A 146 37.65 27.97 -17.10
CA LEU A 146 37.64 28.94 -18.19
C LEU A 146 37.99 30.34 -17.70
N GLU A 147 37.46 30.76 -16.55
CA GLU A 147 37.75 32.07 -15.98
C GLU A 147 39.20 32.17 -15.51
N ALA A 148 39.71 31.17 -14.79
CA ALA A 148 41.12 31.09 -14.41
C ALA A 148 42.06 31.10 -15.64
N GLY A 149 41.66 30.41 -16.72
CA GLY A 149 42.40 30.42 -17.99
C GLY A 149 42.42 31.81 -18.65
N ARG A 150 41.31 32.56 -18.58
CA ARG A 150 41.25 33.95 -19.08
C ARG A 150 42.13 34.88 -18.27
N GLU A 151 42.11 34.78 -16.94
CA GLU A 151 42.98 35.57 -16.07
C GLU A 151 44.46 35.30 -16.35
N GLN A 152 44.84 34.02 -16.48
CA GLN A 152 46.21 33.65 -16.86
C GLN A 152 46.61 34.18 -18.23
N ALA A 153 45.72 34.10 -19.22
CA ALA A 153 45.98 34.62 -20.57
C ALA A 153 46.17 36.15 -20.55
N GLN A 154 45.34 36.88 -19.80
CA GLN A 154 45.47 38.33 -19.63
C GLN A 154 46.78 38.69 -18.93
N ALA A 155 47.15 37.99 -17.86
CA ALA A 155 48.40 38.20 -17.15
C ALA A 155 49.62 37.93 -18.05
N ALA A 156 49.58 36.84 -18.84
CA ALA A 156 50.63 36.51 -19.79
C ALA A 156 50.76 37.58 -20.91
N GLN A 157 49.63 38.09 -21.41
CA GLN A 157 49.63 39.18 -22.40
C GLN A 157 50.23 40.47 -21.84
N GLN A 158 49.89 40.85 -20.61
CA GLN A 158 50.47 42.03 -19.94
C GLN A 158 51.97 41.85 -19.72
N ALA A 159 52.41 40.68 -19.23
CA ALA A 159 53.83 40.37 -19.05
C ALA A 159 54.59 40.41 -20.38
N ALA A 160 54.00 39.87 -21.45
CA ALA A 160 54.59 39.92 -22.79
C ALA A 160 54.71 41.36 -23.32
N ALA A 161 53.69 42.21 -23.12
CA ALA A 161 53.74 43.61 -23.51
C ALA A 161 54.83 44.38 -22.75
N VAL A 162 54.97 44.14 -21.43
CA VAL A 162 56.04 44.73 -20.62
C VAL A 162 57.41 44.27 -21.11
N ALA A 163 57.59 42.97 -21.37
CA ALA A 163 58.85 42.44 -21.88
C ALA A 163 59.22 43.03 -23.25
N GLN A 164 58.25 43.16 -24.16
CA GLN A 164 58.45 43.81 -25.46
C GLN A 164 58.86 45.29 -25.30
N ALA A 165 58.22 46.04 -24.41
CA ALA A 165 58.58 47.42 -24.14
C ALA A 165 60.01 47.54 -23.55
N GLN A 166 60.41 46.62 -22.67
CA GLN A 166 61.77 46.57 -22.12
C GLN A 166 62.80 46.25 -23.20
N VAL A 167 62.52 45.29 -24.09
CA VAL A 167 63.39 44.96 -25.24
C VAL A 167 63.54 46.17 -26.16
N GLN A 168 62.44 46.85 -26.50
CA GLN A 168 62.48 48.05 -27.34
C GLN A 168 63.31 49.17 -26.69
N ALA A 169 63.12 49.42 -25.39
CA ALA A 169 63.91 50.40 -24.66
C ALA A 169 65.41 50.02 -24.59
N ALA A 170 65.73 48.74 -24.45
CA ALA A 170 67.10 48.25 -24.47
C ALA A 170 67.75 48.43 -25.85
N LEU A 171 67.03 48.14 -26.93
CA LEU A 171 67.47 48.39 -28.30
C LEU A 171 67.74 49.87 -28.55
N GLU A 172 66.82 50.76 -28.15
CA GLU A 172 67.04 52.21 -28.29
C GLU A 172 68.26 52.70 -27.51
N ARG A 173 68.49 52.20 -26.30
CA ARG A 173 69.70 52.52 -25.52
C ARG A 173 70.97 52.00 -26.21
N ALA A 174 70.93 50.78 -26.75
CA ALA A 174 72.05 50.21 -27.50
C ALA A 174 72.37 51.06 -28.75
N THR A 175 71.37 51.43 -29.55
CA THR A 175 71.56 52.30 -30.72
C THR A 175 72.11 53.67 -30.35
N ARG A 176 71.65 54.28 -29.25
CA ARG A 176 72.22 55.55 -28.74
C ARG A 176 73.67 55.38 -28.31
N ALA A 177 74.00 54.29 -27.61
CA ALA A 177 75.36 54.00 -27.18
C ALA A 177 76.29 53.78 -28.38
N GLU A 178 75.85 53.02 -29.40
CA GLU A 178 76.57 52.83 -30.66
C GLU A 178 76.82 54.16 -31.37
N THR A 179 75.81 55.04 -31.44
CA THR A 179 75.93 56.37 -32.06
C THR A 179 76.95 57.24 -31.32
N LEU A 180 76.90 57.28 -29.99
CA LEU A 180 77.85 58.03 -29.17
C LEU A 180 79.28 57.47 -29.32
N ALA A 181 79.44 56.16 -29.32
CA ALA A 181 80.74 55.51 -29.53
C ALA A 181 81.32 55.84 -30.91
N ALA A 182 80.48 55.85 -31.97
CA ALA A 182 80.89 56.26 -33.30
C ALA A 182 81.31 57.74 -33.36
N GLN A 183 80.57 58.64 -32.70
CA GLN A 183 80.93 60.06 -32.59
C GLN A 183 82.26 60.27 -31.87
N GLN A 184 82.45 59.61 -30.71
CA GLN A 184 83.70 59.65 -29.95
C GLN A 184 84.87 59.10 -30.78
N GLY A 185 84.65 58.02 -31.53
CA GLY A 185 85.65 57.47 -32.46
C GLY A 185 86.06 58.46 -33.55
N GLN A 186 85.10 59.22 -34.11
CA GLN A 186 85.38 60.28 -35.08
C GLN A 186 86.13 61.46 -34.48
N GLU A 187 85.74 61.91 -33.27
CA GLU A 187 86.43 62.99 -32.55
C GLU A 187 87.87 62.61 -32.20
N LEU A 188 88.10 61.38 -31.71
CA LEU A 188 89.44 60.85 -31.45
C LEU A 188 90.28 60.79 -32.73
N ALA A 189 89.71 60.34 -33.85
CA ALA A 189 90.41 60.31 -35.14
C ALA A 189 90.80 61.72 -35.61
N LYS A 190 89.90 62.71 -35.47
CA LYS A 190 90.21 64.12 -35.77
C LYS A 190 91.31 64.67 -34.86
N ALA A 191 91.19 64.46 -33.55
CA ALA A 191 92.21 64.91 -32.59
C ALA A 191 93.58 64.29 -32.86
N GLN A 192 93.63 63.01 -33.27
CA GLN A 192 94.86 62.35 -33.69
C GLN A 192 95.45 62.95 -34.97
N GLN A 193 94.62 63.27 -35.96
CA GLN A 193 95.06 63.94 -37.19
C GLN A 193 95.62 65.34 -36.90
N GLU A 194 94.96 66.13 -36.07
CA GLU A 194 95.43 67.45 -35.65
C GLU A 194 96.76 67.36 -34.89
N ALA A 195 96.87 66.42 -33.94
CA ALA A 195 98.12 66.16 -33.23
C ALA A 195 99.25 65.74 -34.16
N ALA A 196 98.98 64.87 -35.14
CA ALA A 196 99.95 64.45 -36.15
C ALA A 196 100.39 65.63 -37.04
N HIS A 197 99.46 66.47 -37.47
CA HIS A 197 99.77 67.67 -38.26
C HIS A 197 100.62 68.69 -37.48
N LEU A 198 100.28 68.95 -36.21
CA LEU A 198 101.08 69.81 -35.33
C LEU A 198 102.48 69.25 -35.11
N ARG A 199 102.61 67.93 -34.90
CA ARG A 199 103.90 67.26 -34.77
C ARG A 199 104.75 67.41 -36.03
N GLY A 200 104.16 67.19 -37.22
CA GLY A 200 104.84 67.40 -38.50
C GLY A 200 105.27 68.86 -38.72
N ARG A 201 104.50 69.84 -38.25
CA ARG A 201 104.89 71.26 -38.30
C ARG A 201 106.06 71.60 -37.38
N LEU A 202 106.14 70.98 -36.20
CA LEU A 202 107.26 71.17 -35.27
C LEU A 202 108.56 70.55 -35.78
N GLU A 203 108.48 69.46 -36.54
CA GLU A 203 109.65 68.78 -37.15
C GLU A 203 110.19 69.51 -38.40
N ALA A 204 109.44 70.46 -38.97
CA ALA A 204 109.80 71.22 -40.17
C ALA A 204 110.42 72.62 -39.91
N VAL A 205 110.64 72.97 -38.64
CA VAL A 205 111.31 74.21 -38.17
C VAL A 205 112.69 73.86 -37.64
#